data_AF-A0A5P2CXM6-F1
#
_entry.id   AF-A0A5P2CXM6-F1
#
_cell.length_a   1.000
_cell.length_b   1.000
_cell.length_c   1.000
_cell.angle_alpha   90.00
_cell.angle_beta   90.00
_cell.angle_gamma   90.00
#
_symmetry.space_group_name_H-M   'P 1'
#
loop_
_entity.id
_entity.type
_entity.pdbx_description
1 polymer ?
#
loop_
_entity_poly.entity_id
_entity_poly.type
_entity_poly.pdbx_seq_one_letter_code
_entity_poly.pdbx_strand_id
1 'polypeptide(L)'
;MAGTPPARGRAATGAVAGFVLRMARESIPRTQAAMAEALGVDLGTLQGWESGRRPLANMKAGALLNLRRRLGALGADAGVVGLLDPAMDADQIIGAALDPREEMGLHPLASWVHTRDTAHMLAWALTGTPPPALAGRVPAPRRGPSASAPLLGAGERGHFFDHLRETAESARRGEGGVLLHRQALYLASYDRGPEAVSWTAHALHARRGVLGRRGWSEHWAEARSTATALARLGDPQPLLDFIERSLAGDDTAEAANLNYWAYWLGGVRLPQADDGFMRDRDLTGWDPVTLLRGLTYGLHYAPGYVDLYAHTLWALLTAHPWLPQASGVLVRELGERIGRLLDGRGISERSRHELSAVHYVLRDRT
;
A
#
# COMPACT_ATOMS: atom_id res chain seq x y z
N MET A 1 5.24 -19.43 -35.31
CA MET A 1 5.45 -17.97 -35.17
C MET A 1 4.41 -17.44 -34.20
N ALA A 2 4.79 -17.16 -32.96
CA ALA A 2 3.90 -16.54 -31.98
C ALA A 2 3.70 -15.07 -32.38
N GLY A 3 2.45 -14.66 -32.60
CA GLY A 3 2.12 -13.28 -32.93
C GLY A 3 2.48 -12.33 -31.80
N THR A 4 3.04 -11.17 -32.14
CA THR A 4 3.30 -10.08 -31.19
C THR A 4 2.01 -9.74 -30.44
N PRO A 5 1.99 -9.76 -29.10
CA PRO A 5 0.79 -9.39 -28.34
C PRO A 5 0.39 -7.94 -28.68
N PRO A 6 -0.92 -7.62 -28.66
CA PRO A 6 -1.42 -6.32 -29.06
C PRO A 6 -0.76 -5.21 -28.22
N ALA A 7 -0.35 -4.12 -28.88
CA ALA A 7 0.42 -3.02 -28.29
C ALA A 7 -0.24 -2.33 -27.07
N ARG A 8 -1.52 -2.62 -26.78
CA ARG A 8 -2.26 -2.08 -25.63
C ARG A 8 -1.78 -2.62 -24.29
N GLY A 9 -1.49 -3.92 -24.17
CA GLY A 9 -1.01 -4.52 -22.91
C GLY A 9 0.35 -3.96 -22.43
N ARG A 10 1.23 -3.58 -23.37
CA ARG A 10 2.54 -2.96 -23.06
C ARG A 10 2.46 -1.51 -22.60
N ALA A 11 1.36 -0.80 -22.84
CA ALA A 11 1.20 0.58 -22.40
C ALA A 11 0.84 0.66 -20.90
N ALA A 12 0.10 -0.34 -20.40
CA ALA A 12 -0.30 -0.42 -18.99
C ALA A 12 0.88 -0.79 -18.05
N THR A 13 1.88 -1.53 -18.54
CA THR A 13 3.05 -2.03 -17.77
C THR A 13 4.09 -0.96 -17.41
N GLY A 14 3.79 0.31 -17.61
CA GLY A 14 4.68 1.43 -17.29
C GLY A 14 3.94 2.72 -16.96
N ALA A 15 2.61 2.65 -16.83
CA ALA A 15 1.76 3.83 -16.73
C ALA A 15 1.95 4.54 -15.38
N VAL A 16 2.12 3.78 -14.30
CA VAL A 16 2.23 4.34 -12.95
C VAL A 16 3.61 4.96 -12.75
N ALA A 17 4.68 4.22 -13.04
CA ALA A 17 6.04 4.74 -12.92
C ALA A 17 6.33 5.90 -13.89
N GLY A 18 5.78 5.83 -15.11
CA GLY A 18 5.85 6.93 -16.07
C GLY A 18 5.17 8.21 -15.56
N PHE A 19 3.99 8.07 -14.93
CA PHE A 19 3.28 9.20 -14.34
C PHE A 19 4.04 9.80 -13.14
N VAL A 20 4.61 8.96 -12.27
CA VAL A 20 5.45 9.44 -11.15
C VAL A 20 6.70 10.15 -11.65
N LEU A 21 7.37 9.64 -12.69
CA LEU A 21 8.51 10.32 -13.32
C LEU A 21 8.09 11.69 -13.88
N ARG A 22 6.94 11.76 -14.55
CA ARG A 22 6.40 13.01 -15.05
C ARG A 22 6.15 14.00 -13.91
N MET A 23 5.60 13.56 -12.77
CA MET A 23 5.42 14.42 -11.60
C MET A 23 6.77 14.92 -11.05
N ALA A 24 7.78 14.06 -10.98
CA ALA A 24 9.12 14.46 -10.56
C ALA A 24 9.74 15.49 -11.50
N ARG A 25 9.51 15.38 -12.82
CA ARG A 25 9.90 16.43 -13.76
C ARG A 25 9.10 17.71 -13.53
N GLU A 26 7.78 17.62 -13.35
CA GLU A 26 6.92 18.79 -13.22
C GLU A 26 7.14 19.58 -11.92
N SER A 27 7.78 18.98 -10.92
CA SER A 27 8.28 19.73 -9.74
C SER A 27 9.49 20.61 -10.06
N ILE A 28 10.12 20.45 -11.22
CA ILE A 28 11.26 21.24 -11.67
C ILE A 28 10.76 22.28 -12.69
N PRO A 29 11.19 23.56 -12.61
CA PRO A 29 10.76 24.60 -13.54
C PRO A 29 11.46 24.48 -14.91
N ARG A 30 11.28 23.34 -15.59
CA ARG A 30 11.85 23.03 -16.90
C ARG A 30 10.81 22.41 -17.84
N THR A 31 10.94 22.73 -19.12
CA THR A 31 10.18 22.06 -20.18
C THR A 31 10.65 20.62 -20.36
N GLN A 32 9.86 19.80 -21.04
CA GLN A 32 10.25 18.42 -21.36
C GLN A 32 11.50 18.37 -22.25
N ALA A 33 11.63 19.28 -23.22
CA ALA A 33 12.83 19.37 -24.07
C ALA A 33 14.09 19.73 -23.25
N ALA A 34 14.00 20.75 -22.39
CA ALA A 34 15.11 21.13 -21.52
C ALA A 34 15.48 20.05 -20.50
N MET A 35 14.49 19.27 -20.03
CA MET A 35 14.75 18.11 -19.19
C MET A 35 15.46 16.99 -19.96
N ALA A 36 15.03 16.69 -21.18
CA ALA A 36 15.66 15.67 -22.01
C ALA A 36 17.14 16.00 -22.27
N GLU A 37 17.43 17.25 -22.63
CA GLU A 37 18.79 17.77 -22.79
C GLU A 37 19.61 17.63 -21.49
N ALA A 38 19.05 18.07 -20.36
CA ALA A 38 19.73 17.96 -19.07
C ALA A 38 19.97 16.51 -18.61
N LEU A 39 19.13 15.56 -19.02
CA LEU A 39 19.30 14.14 -18.77
C LEU A 39 20.22 13.46 -19.80
N GLY A 40 20.58 14.15 -20.89
CA GLY A 40 21.40 13.60 -21.98
C GLY A 40 20.66 12.55 -22.82
N VAL A 41 19.35 12.70 -22.99
CA VAL A 41 18.50 11.81 -23.79
C VAL A 41 17.71 12.61 -24.82
N ASP A 42 17.22 11.96 -25.87
CA ASP A 42 16.32 12.61 -26.82
C ASP A 42 14.92 12.83 -26.21
N LEU A 43 14.21 13.82 -26.74
CA LEU A 43 12.86 14.18 -26.28
C LEU A 43 11.87 13.00 -26.39
N GLY A 44 11.98 12.18 -27.44
CA GLY A 44 11.12 11.02 -27.65
C GLY A 44 11.34 9.93 -26.59
N THR A 45 12.57 9.76 -26.11
CA THR A 45 12.91 8.88 -24.99
C THR A 45 12.25 9.34 -23.71
N LEU A 46 12.40 10.62 -23.34
CA LEU A 46 11.77 11.15 -22.13
C LEU A 46 10.23 11.06 -22.21
N GLN A 47 9.65 11.40 -23.36
CA GLN A 47 8.20 11.24 -23.60
C GLN A 47 7.76 9.78 -23.52
N GLY A 48 8.57 8.86 -24.03
CA GLY A 48 8.31 7.42 -23.93
C GLY A 48 8.30 6.94 -22.48
N TRP A 49 9.23 7.42 -21.66
CA TRP A 49 9.27 7.11 -20.23
C TRP A 49 8.06 7.69 -19.48
N GLU A 50 7.79 9.00 -19.64
CA GLU A 50 6.69 9.67 -18.92
C GLU A 50 5.30 9.17 -19.29
N SER A 51 5.15 8.63 -20.51
CA SER A 51 3.87 8.04 -20.96
C SER A 51 3.75 6.55 -20.66
N GLY A 52 4.78 5.92 -20.11
CA GLY A 52 4.82 4.47 -19.89
C GLY A 52 5.03 3.62 -21.15
N ARG A 53 5.04 4.21 -22.36
CA ARG A 53 5.34 3.49 -23.62
C ARG A 53 6.73 2.86 -23.64
N ARG A 54 7.66 3.39 -22.84
CA ARG A 54 8.97 2.82 -22.55
C ARG A 54 9.06 2.63 -21.03
N PRO A 55 8.61 1.48 -20.48
CA PRO A 55 8.58 1.27 -19.03
C PRO A 55 9.95 1.44 -18.38
N LEU A 56 9.98 2.08 -17.21
CA LEU A 56 11.22 2.26 -16.44
C LEU A 56 11.81 0.92 -15.97
N ALA A 57 10.97 -0.08 -15.75
CA ALA A 57 11.40 -1.46 -15.43
C ALA A 57 12.28 -2.10 -16.52
N ASN A 58 12.22 -1.61 -17.76
CA ASN A 58 13.06 -2.10 -18.85
C ASN A 58 14.40 -1.37 -18.94
N MET A 59 14.66 -0.36 -18.09
CA MET A 59 15.94 0.32 -18.05
C MET A 59 17.01 -0.57 -17.39
N LYS A 60 18.25 -0.45 -17.87
CA LYS A 60 19.40 -1.03 -17.15
C LYS A 60 19.47 -0.41 -15.75
N ALA A 61 19.75 -1.22 -14.72
CA ALA A 61 19.79 -0.77 -13.33
C ALA A 61 20.69 0.47 -13.11
N GLY A 62 21.88 0.49 -13.73
CA GLY A 62 22.77 1.65 -13.65
C GLY A 62 22.20 2.93 -14.28
N ALA A 63 21.40 2.81 -15.36
CA ALA A 63 20.74 3.95 -15.98
C ALA A 63 19.61 4.51 -15.10
N LEU A 64 18.84 3.64 -14.45
CA LEU A 64 17.81 4.04 -13.49
C LEU A 64 18.40 4.75 -12.28
N LEU A 65 19.50 4.24 -11.73
CA LEU A 65 20.22 4.90 -10.63
C LEU A 65 20.73 6.29 -11.03
N ASN A 66 21.29 6.43 -12.24
CA ASN A 66 21.75 7.71 -12.76
C ASN A 66 20.57 8.69 -12.97
N LEU A 67 19.44 8.20 -13.50
CA LEU A 67 18.21 9.00 -13.64
C LEU A 67 17.77 9.57 -12.29
N ARG A 68 17.67 8.74 -11.23
CA ARG A 68 17.29 9.20 -9.89
C ARG A 68 18.25 10.26 -9.33
N ARG A 69 19.56 10.03 -9.45
CA ARG A 69 20.59 10.99 -9.00
C ARG A 69 20.48 12.32 -9.74
N ARG A 70 20.30 12.27 -11.07
CA ARG A 70 20.13 13.47 -11.89
C ARG A 70 18.85 14.23 -11.55
N LEU A 71 17.72 13.55 -11.37
CA LEU A 71 16.48 14.20 -10.93
C LEU A 71 16.69 14.94 -9.60
N GLY A 72 17.33 14.30 -8.62
CA GLY A 72 17.66 14.96 -7.36
C GLY A 72 18.59 16.16 -7.53
N ALA A 73 19.66 16.03 -8.31
CA ALA A 73 20.59 17.12 -8.59
C ALA A 73 19.95 18.30 -9.35
N LEU A 74 18.91 18.03 -10.13
CA LEU A 74 18.12 19.04 -10.85
C LEU A 74 17.00 19.65 -10.00
N GLY A 75 16.85 19.24 -8.74
CA GLY A 75 15.88 19.78 -7.79
C GLY A 75 14.50 19.14 -7.85
N ALA A 76 14.37 17.89 -8.31
CA ALA A 76 13.10 17.17 -8.22
C ALA A 76 12.68 16.98 -6.76
N ASP A 77 11.37 16.97 -6.49
CA ASP A 77 10.83 16.63 -5.17
C ASP A 77 11.29 15.20 -4.79
N ALA A 78 12.10 15.10 -3.73
CA ALA A 78 12.68 13.85 -3.28
C ALA A 78 11.62 12.81 -2.85
N GLY A 79 10.47 13.26 -2.33
CA GLY A 79 9.35 12.40 -1.98
C GLY A 79 8.70 11.79 -3.22
N VAL A 80 8.58 12.56 -4.31
CA VAL A 80 8.06 12.02 -5.59
C VAL A 80 9.06 11.06 -6.23
N VAL A 81 10.36 11.40 -6.24
CA VAL A 81 11.42 10.51 -6.78
C VAL A 81 11.50 9.21 -5.98
N GLY A 82 11.33 9.26 -4.66
CA GLY A 82 11.31 8.08 -3.80
C GLY A 82 10.19 7.09 -4.10
N LEU A 83 9.13 7.54 -4.78
CA LEU A 83 7.98 6.70 -5.14
C LEU A 83 8.13 6.01 -6.50
N LEU A 84 9.26 6.18 -7.21
CA LEU A 84 9.50 5.48 -8.48
C LEU A 84 9.57 3.96 -8.30
N ASP A 85 10.22 3.47 -7.24
CA ASP A 85 10.34 2.03 -6.98
C ASP A 85 8.97 1.37 -6.69
N PRO A 86 8.11 1.86 -5.76
CA PRO A 86 6.77 1.29 -5.58
C PRO A 86 5.86 1.47 -6.79
N ALA A 87 6.07 2.51 -7.61
CA ALA A 87 5.32 2.68 -8.86
C ALA A 87 5.72 1.63 -9.92
N MET A 88 7.00 1.28 -10.01
CA MET A 88 7.48 0.21 -10.88
C MET A 88 6.99 -1.17 -10.43
N ASP A 89 6.95 -1.41 -9.12
CA ASP A 89 6.38 -2.64 -8.53
C ASP A 89 4.88 -2.76 -8.84
N ALA A 90 4.13 -1.66 -8.73
CA ALA A 90 2.73 -1.60 -9.14
C ALA A 90 2.54 -1.91 -10.63
N ASP A 91 3.37 -1.33 -11.51
CA ASP A 91 3.36 -1.63 -12.95
C ASP A 91 3.65 -3.11 -13.25
N GLN A 92 4.53 -3.75 -12.47
CA GLN A 92 4.83 -5.19 -12.61
C GLN A 92 3.63 -6.06 -12.21
N ILE A 93 2.94 -5.72 -11.12
CA ILE A 93 1.72 -6.42 -10.67
C ILE A 93 0.58 -6.23 -11.68
N ILE A 94 0.39 -5.01 -12.19
CA ILE A 94 -0.58 -4.73 -13.26
C ILE A 94 -0.25 -5.54 -14.51
N GLY A 95 1.02 -5.57 -14.90
CA GLY A 95 1.48 -6.35 -16.04
C GLY A 95 1.20 -7.85 -15.91
N ALA A 96 1.52 -8.43 -14.76
CA ALA A 96 1.27 -9.84 -14.49
C ALA A 96 -0.23 -10.20 -14.52
N ALA A 97 -1.10 -9.28 -14.15
CA ALA A 97 -2.54 -9.52 -14.20
C ALA A 97 -3.16 -9.31 -15.60
N LEU A 98 -2.59 -8.43 -16.42
CA LEU A 98 -3.08 -8.16 -17.78
C LEU A 98 -2.49 -9.12 -18.83
N ASP A 99 -1.31 -9.68 -18.57
CA ASP A 99 -0.59 -10.66 -19.40
C ASP A 99 -0.09 -11.81 -18.52
N PRO A 100 -1.01 -12.68 -18.05
CA PRO A 100 -0.67 -13.71 -17.08
C PRO A 100 0.25 -14.78 -17.65
N ARG A 101 1.25 -15.16 -16.85
CA ARG A 101 2.14 -16.30 -17.13
C ARG A 101 1.53 -17.58 -16.58
N GLU A 102 1.87 -18.72 -17.20
CA GLU A 102 1.34 -20.03 -16.80
C GLU A 102 1.81 -20.47 -15.39
N GLU A 103 2.96 -19.98 -14.92
CA GLU A 103 3.55 -20.38 -13.64
C GLU A 103 3.11 -19.47 -12.48
N MET A 104 2.23 -19.97 -11.59
CA MET A 104 1.75 -19.23 -10.40
C MET A 104 2.88 -18.77 -9.45
N GLY A 105 3.96 -19.55 -9.32
CA GLY A 105 5.10 -19.20 -8.47
C GLY A 105 5.90 -17.98 -8.95
N LEU A 106 5.74 -17.59 -10.22
CA LEU A 106 6.36 -16.41 -10.80
C LEU A 106 5.48 -15.16 -10.70
N HIS A 107 4.28 -15.28 -10.13
CA HIS A 107 3.41 -14.12 -9.95
C HIS A 107 4.07 -13.14 -8.95
N PRO A 108 4.14 -11.82 -9.23
CA PRO A 108 4.78 -10.86 -8.33
C PRO A 108 4.17 -10.87 -6.91
N LEU A 109 2.84 -11.05 -6.82
CA LEU A 109 2.13 -11.21 -5.55
C LEU A 109 2.42 -12.53 -4.80
N ALA A 110 3.11 -13.49 -5.40
CA ALA A 110 3.56 -14.70 -4.72
C ALA A 110 4.99 -14.54 -4.16
N SER A 111 5.72 -13.54 -4.63
CA SER A 111 7.16 -13.48 -4.43
C SER A 111 7.51 -12.76 -3.11
N TRP A 112 6.90 -11.60 -2.84
CA TRP A 112 7.25 -10.69 -1.72
C TRP A 112 5.94 -10.08 -1.20
N VAL A 113 5.88 -9.79 0.10
CA VAL A 113 4.77 -9.03 0.70
C VAL A 113 4.83 -7.59 0.15
N HIS A 114 3.77 -7.09 -0.46
CA HIS A 114 3.76 -5.73 -1.01
C HIS A 114 3.67 -4.68 0.11
N THR A 115 4.23 -3.50 -0.15
CA THR A 115 4.22 -2.38 0.80
C THR A 115 2.96 -1.54 0.66
N ARG A 116 2.69 -0.65 1.63
CA ARG A 116 1.60 0.33 1.51
C ARG A 116 1.76 1.23 0.30
N ASP A 117 2.98 1.64 -0.03
CA ASP A 117 3.21 2.52 -1.17
C ASP A 117 2.89 1.82 -2.47
N THR A 118 3.30 0.55 -2.65
CA THR A 118 2.87 -0.27 -3.80
C THR A 118 1.33 -0.38 -3.85
N ALA A 119 0.68 -0.70 -2.72
CA ALA A 119 -0.78 -0.80 -2.67
C ALA A 119 -1.49 0.52 -3.04
N HIS A 120 -0.95 1.66 -2.61
CA HIS A 120 -1.49 2.96 -2.98
C HIS A 120 -1.25 3.29 -4.46
N MET A 121 -0.10 2.92 -5.03
CA MET A 121 0.19 3.09 -6.46
C MET A 121 -0.77 2.27 -7.32
N LEU A 122 -1.02 1.02 -6.93
CA LEU A 122 -2.06 0.17 -7.53
C LEU A 122 -3.44 0.80 -7.41
N ALA A 123 -3.82 1.22 -6.20
CA ALA A 123 -5.11 1.86 -5.96
C ALA A 123 -5.30 3.11 -6.83
N TRP A 124 -4.24 3.90 -7.05
CA TRP A 124 -4.29 5.07 -7.90
C TRP A 124 -4.58 4.73 -9.36
N ALA A 125 -3.92 3.68 -9.88
CA ALA A 125 -4.16 3.20 -11.24
C ALA A 125 -5.55 2.58 -11.43
N LEU A 126 -6.12 2.01 -10.37
CA LEU A 126 -7.40 1.30 -10.42
C LEU A 126 -8.60 2.20 -10.12
N THR A 127 -8.47 3.15 -9.19
CA THR A 127 -9.59 3.96 -8.68
C THR A 127 -9.41 5.46 -8.94
N GLY A 128 -8.23 5.89 -9.38
CA GLY A 128 -7.91 7.31 -9.57
C GLY A 128 -7.61 8.06 -8.27
N THR A 129 -7.64 7.38 -7.12
CA THR A 129 -7.35 8.00 -5.81
C THR A 129 -5.84 8.13 -5.63
N PRO A 130 -5.27 9.35 -5.54
CA PRO A 130 -3.84 9.52 -5.42
C PRO A 130 -3.32 8.99 -4.07
N PRO A 131 -2.07 8.48 -4.03
CA PRO A 131 -1.42 8.10 -2.79
C PRO A 131 -1.37 9.28 -1.80
N PRO A 132 -1.61 9.07 -0.50
CA PRO A 132 -1.49 10.14 0.51
C PRO A 132 -0.13 10.82 0.51
N ALA A 133 0.96 10.10 0.19
CA ALA A 133 2.30 10.67 0.05
C ALA A 133 2.40 11.74 -1.07
N LEU A 134 1.50 11.69 -2.05
CA LEU A 134 1.39 12.65 -3.15
C LEU A 134 0.29 13.69 -2.94
N ALA A 135 -0.42 13.68 -1.80
CA ALA A 135 -1.45 14.67 -1.50
C ALA A 135 -0.87 16.10 -1.56
N GLY A 136 -1.56 17.00 -2.26
CA GLY A 136 -1.11 18.38 -2.49
C GLY A 136 0.02 18.54 -3.50
N ARG A 137 0.60 17.45 -4.03
CA ARG A 137 1.65 17.45 -5.07
C ARG A 137 1.13 17.11 -6.46
N VAL A 138 -0.10 16.57 -6.56
CA VAL A 138 -0.73 16.27 -7.85
C VAL A 138 -1.03 17.59 -8.56
N PRO A 139 -0.45 17.84 -9.76
CA PRO A 139 -0.66 19.08 -10.49
C PRO A 139 -2.13 19.30 -10.83
N ALA A 140 -2.59 20.55 -10.76
CA ALA A 140 -3.93 20.91 -11.19
C ALA A 140 -4.13 20.57 -12.69
N PRO A 141 -5.35 20.17 -13.11
CA PRO A 141 -5.63 19.91 -14.52
C PRO A 141 -5.28 21.12 -15.38
N ARG A 142 -4.37 20.94 -16.34
CA ARG A 142 -4.04 21.99 -17.32
C ARG A 142 -5.07 22.02 -18.44
N ARG A 143 -5.19 23.16 -19.13
CA ARG A 143 -6.03 23.31 -20.32
C ARG A 143 -5.42 22.48 -21.47
N GLY A 144 -6.08 21.39 -21.82
CA GLY A 144 -5.66 20.45 -22.87
C GLY A 144 -5.72 18.98 -22.43
N PRO A 145 -5.59 18.01 -23.35
CA PRO A 145 -5.67 16.59 -23.03
C PRO A 145 -4.40 16.11 -22.33
N SER A 146 -4.38 16.17 -21.00
CA SER A 146 -3.36 15.56 -20.16
C SER A 146 -4.03 14.70 -19.09
N ALA A 147 -3.58 13.46 -18.94
CA ALA A 147 -4.02 12.61 -17.83
C ALA A 147 -3.69 13.29 -16.48
N SER A 148 -4.64 13.25 -15.55
CA SER A 148 -4.50 13.71 -14.16
C SER A 148 -4.14 12.58 -13.19
N ALA A 149 -4.19 11.33 -13.65
CA ALA A 149 -3.84 10.12 -12.91
C ALA A 149 -3.38 9.03 -13.90
N PRO A 150 -2.61 8.02 -13.45
CA PRO A 150 -2.25 6.84 -14.23
C PRO A 150 -3.40 5.82 -14.32
N LEU A 151 -4.62 6.30 -14.54
CA LEU A 151 -5.82 5.46 -14.48
C LEU A 151 -5.87 4.48 -15.66
N LEU A 152 -6.01 3.20 -15.36
CA LEU A 152 -6.22 2.15 -16.36
C LEU A 152 -7.57 2.31 -17.08
N GLY A 153 -7.60 1.90 -18.35
CA GLY A 153 -8.83 1.87 -19.13
C GLY A 153 -9.87 0.94 -18.51
N ALA A 154 -11.17 1.21 -18.71
CA ALA A 154 -12.23 0.42 -18.07
C ALA A 154 -12.14 -1.10 -18.35
N GLY A 155 -11.80 -1.49 -19.58
CA GLY A 155 -11.59 -2.90 -19.95
C GLY A 155 -10.35 -3.52 -19.30
N GLU A 156 -9.25 -2.79 -19.19
CA GLU A 156 -8.04 -3.25 -18.52
C GLU A 156 -8.29 -3.44 -17.02
N ARG A 157 -9.01 -2.51 -16.38
CA ARG A 157 -9.40 -2.66 -14.97
C ARG A 157 -10.30 -3.88 -14.74
N GLY A 158 -11.28 -4.09 -15.62
CA GLY A 158 -12.14 -5.28 -15.55
C GLY A 158 -11.32 -6.56 -15.62
N HIS A 159 -10.46 -6.68 -16.64
CA HIS A 159 -9.58 -7.83 -16.81
C HIS A 159 -8.63 -8.03 -15.61
N PHE A 160 -8.05 -6.95 -15.09
CA PHE A 160 -7.21 -7.00 -13.90
C PHE A 160 -7.95 -7.60 -12.70
N PHE A 161 -9.17 -7.14 -12.41
CA PHE A 161 -9.95 -7.64 -11.28
C PHE A 161 -10.46 -9.07 -11.50
N ASP A 162 -10.88 -9.43 -12.71
CA ASP A 162 -11.23 -10.81 -13.07
C ASP A 162 -10.05 -11.75 -12.80
N HIS A 163 -8.86 -11.39 -13.28
CA HIS A 163 -7.67 -12.17 -13.07
C HIS A 163 -7.27 -12.30 -11.60
N LEU A 164 -7.41 -11.24 -10.80
CA LEU A 164 -7.15 -11.32 -9.35
C LEU A 164 -8.09 -12.30 -8.64
N ARG A 165 -9.36 -12.35 -9.05
CA ARG A 165 -10.34 -13.30 -8.49
C ARG A 165 -9.99 -14.74 -8.84
N GLU A 166 -9.68 -15.00 -10.11
CA GLU A 166 -9.23 -16.31 -10.58
C GLU A 166 -7.93 -16.75 -9.88
N THR A 167 -6.99 -15.83 -9.72
CA THR A 167 -5.71 -16.05 -9.03
C THR A 167 -5.94 -16.38 -7.56
N ALA A 168 -6.81 -15.64 -6.87
CA ALA A 168 -7.16 -15.91 -5.48
C ALA A 168 -7.75 -17.33 -5.34
N GLU A 169 -8.68 -17.73 -6.20
CA GLU A 169 -9.27 -19.07 -6.17
C GLU A 169 -8.27 -20.18 -6.49
N SER A 170 -7.36 -19.93 -7.44
CA SER A 170 -6.38 -20.93 -7.89
C SER A 170 -5.26 -21.12 -6.88
N ALA A 171 -4.72 -20.03 -6.33
CA ALA A 171 -3.63 -20.04 -5.34
C ALA A 171 -3.99 -20.81 -4.07
N ARG A 172 -5.28 -20.87 -3.71
CA ARG A 172 -5.78 -21.67 -2.58
C ARG A 172 -5.48 -23.17 -2.71
N ARG A 173 -5.38 -23.68 -3.94
CA ARG A 173 -5.19 -25.11 -4.22
C ARG A 173 -3.71 -25.50 -4.37
N GLY A 174 -2.81 -24.53 -4.51
CA GLY A 174 -1.38 -24.76 -4.75
C GLY A 174 -0.54 -24.72 -3.47
N GLU A 175 0.47 -25.58 -3.39
CA GLU A 175 1.51 -25.48 -2.36
C GLU A 175 2.22 -24.11 -2.45
N GLY A 176 2.44 -23.46 -1.31
CA GLY A 176 3.07 -22.13 -1.26
C GLY A 176 2.18 -20.96 -1.72
N GLY A 177 0.92 -21.20 -2.09
CA GLY A 177 0.01 -20.17 -2.62
C GLY A 177 -0.60 -19.21 -1.58
N VAL A 178 -0.27 -19.33 -0.30
CA VAL A 178 -0.89 -18.55 0.80
C VAL A 178 -0.69 -17.05 0.62
N LEU A 179 0.55 -16.63 0.33
CA LEU A 179 0.84 -15.21 0.12
C LEU A 179 0.10 -14.68 -1.12
N LEU A 180 0.17 -15.40 -2.23
CA LEU A 180 -0.51 -15.05 -3.48
C LEU A 180 -2.01 -14.90 -3.27
N HIS A 181 -2.66 -15.89 -2.64
CA HIS A 181 -4.08 -15.86 -2.31
C HIS A 181 -4.46 -14.61 -1.52
N ARG A 182 -3.74 -14.36 -0.42
CA ARG A 182 -4.02 -13.23 0.49
C ARG A 182 -3.86 -11.88 -0.21
N GLN A 183 -2.78 -11.69 -0.96
CA GLN A 183 -2.51 -10.42 -1.63
C GLN A 183 -3.48 -10.17 -2.79
N ALA A 184 -3.80 -11.20 -3.58
CA ALA A 184 -4.79 -11.10 -4.64
C ALA A 184 -6.18 -10.75 -4.09
N LEU A 185 -6.60 -11.41 -2.99
CA LEU A 185 -7.88 -11.14 -2.35
C LEU A 185 -7.94 -9.74 -1.74
N TYR A 186 -6.86 -9.28 -1.11
CA TYR A 186 -6.76 -7.90 -0.61
C TYR A 186 -6.89 -6.88 -1.76
N LEU A 187 -6.22 -7.11 -2.88
CA LEU A 187 -6.28 -6.20 -4.03
C LEU A 187 -7.64 -6.25 -4.75
N ALA A 188 -8.33 -7.39 -4.78
CA ALA A 188 -9.69 -7.51 -5.30
C ALA A 188 -10.69 -6.61 -4.54
N SER A 189 -10.42 -6.30 -3.25
CA SER A 189 -11.26 -5.39 -2.45
C SER A 189 -11.25 -3.93 -2.92
N TYR A 190 -10.38 -3.55 -3.87
CA TYR A 190 -10.42 -2.24 -4.51
C TYR A 190 -11.47 -2.14 -5.61
N ASP A 191 -12.02 -3.26 -6.09
CA ASP A 191 -13.13 -3.24 -7.02
C ASP A 191 -14.41 -2.78 -6.32
N ARG A 192 -15.02 -1.71 -6.85
CA ARG A 192 -16.25 -1.11 -6.33
C ARG A 192 -17.48 -1.48 -7.17
N GLY A 193 -17.34 -2.34 -8.16
CA GLY A 193 -18.44 -2.89 -8.93
C GLY A 193 -19.42 -3.67 -8.03
N PRO A 194 -20.75 -3.53 -8.18
CA PRO A 194 -21.72 -4.19 -7.31
C PRO A 194 -21.54 -5.72 -7.21
N GLU A 195 -21.28 -6.37 -8.35
CA GLU A 195 -21.01 -7.81 -8.42
C GLU A 195 -19.68 -8.19 -7.76
N ALA A 196 -18.65 -7.35 -7.92
CA ALA A 196 -17.35 -7.57 -7.32
C ALA A 196 -17.39 -7.41 -5.79
N VAL A 197 -18.15 -6.45 -5.28
CA VAL A 197 -18.37 -6.30 -3.83
C VAL A 197 -19.09 -7.53 -3.28
N SER A 198 -20.13 -8.02 -3.97
CA SER A 198 -20.85 -9.23 -3.55
C SER A 198 -19.95 -10.47 -3.55
N TRP A 199 -19.19 -10.69 -4.63
CA TRP A 199 -18.23 -11.79 -4.72
C TRP A 199 -17.16 -11.69 -3.64
N THR A 200 -16.56 -10.52 -3.47
CA THR A 200 -15.46 -10.31 -2.51
C THR A 200 -15.96 -10.50 -1.08
N ALA A 201 -17.14 -9.97 -0.74
CA ALA A 201 -17.77 -10.20 0.55
C ALA A 201 -18.06 -11.69 0.77
N HIS A 202 -18.60 -12.41 -0.22
CA HIS A 202 -18.86 -13.85 -0.11
C HIS A 202 -17.57 -14.65 0.09
N ALA A 203 -16.55 -14.42 -0.74
CA ALA A 203 -15.25 -15.08 -0.66
C ALA A 203 -14.59 -14.82 0.71
N LEU A 204 -14.60 -13.58 1.19
CA LEU A 204 -14.07 -13.21 2.50
C LEU A 204 -14.91 -13.79 3.66
N HIS A 205 -16.23 -13.86 3.54
CA HIS A 205 -17.10 -14.47 4.55
C HIS A 205 -16.93 -15.98 4.65
N ALA A 206 -16.67 -16.67 3.53
CA ALA A 206 -16.31 -18.08 3.53
C ALA A 206 -15.01 -18.35 4.34
N ARG A 207 -14.20 -17.31 4.59
CA ARG A 207 -13.01 -17.35 5.45
C ARG A 207 -13.28 -16.96 6.91
N ARG A 208 -14.53 -16.75 7.35
CA ARG A 208 -14.82 -16.48 8.78
C ARG A 208 -14.30 -17.57 9.73
N GLY A 209 -14.13 -18.80 9.26
CA GLY A 209 -13.48 -19.87 10.03
C GLY A 209 -12.07 -19.54 10.51
N VAL A 210 -11.25 -18.82 9.74
CA VAL A 210 -9.92 -18.36 10.18
C VAL A 210 -10.00 -17.17 11.13
N LEU A 211 -11.04 -16.33 11.05
CA LEU A 211 -11.31 -15.24 11.99
C LEU A 211 -11.81 -15.72 13.36
N GLY A 212 -12.31 -16.96 13.45
CA GLY A 212 -12.82 -17.54 14.70
C GLY A 212 -11.73 -18.02 15.67
N ARG A 213 -10.47 -18.08 15.24
CA ARG A 213 -9.34 -18.55 16.07
C ARG A 213 -8.92 -17.48 17.08
N ARG A 214 -8.72 -17.88 18.33
CA ARG A 214 -8.19 -17.00 19.37
C ARG A 214 -6.67 -16.94 19.31
N GLY A 215 -6.13 -15.75 19.46
CA GLY A 215 -4.69 -15.50 19.46
C GLY A 215 -3.99 -15.77 18.12
N TRP A 216 -2.66 -15.87 18.19
CA TRP A 216 -1.82 -16.17 17.03
C TRP A 216 -2.13 -17.54 16.39
N SER A 217 -2.05 -17.61 15.05
CA SER A 217 -2.13 -18.87 14.29
C SER A 217 -1.38 -18.78 12.95
N GLU A 218 -1.16 -19.92 12.29
CA GLU A 218 -0.57 -19.97 10.94
C GLU A 218 -1.38 -19.18 9.87
N HIS A 219 -2.69 -19.03 10.08
CA HIS A 219 -3.59 -18.29 9.20
C HIS A 219 -3.85 -16.85 9.68
N TRP A 220 -3.13 -16.39 10.71
CA TRP A 220 -3.38 -15.10 11.34
C TRP A 220 -3.20 -13.94 10.36
N ALA A 221 -2.18 -13.99 9.53
CA ALA A 221 -1.91 -12.97 8.52
C ALA A 221 -3.04 -12.89 7.48
N GLU A 222 -3.62 -14.04 7.13
CA GLU A 222 -4.76 -14.14 6.24
C GLU A 222 -6.07 -13.62 6.88
N ALA A 223 -6.30 -13.98 8.15
CA ALA A 223 -7.41 -13.49 8.95
C ALA A 223 -7.37 -11.95 9.05
N ARG A 224 -6.20 -11.38 9.34
CA ARG A 224 -5.99 -9.92 9.38
C ARG A 224 -6.33 -9.26 8.04
N SER A 225 -5.76 -9.75 6.93
CA SER A 225 -6.03 -9.18 5.60
C SER A 225 -7.51 -9.29 5.24
N THR A 226 -8.14 -10.42 5.54
CA THR A 226 -9.58 -10.66 5.32
C THR A 226 -10.44 -9.64 6.08
N ALA A 227 -10.17 -9.46 7.37
CA ALA A 227 -10.87 -8.51 8.22
C ALA A 227 -10.72 -7.07 7.70
N THR A 228 -9.50 -6.66 7.33
CA THR A 228 -9.27 -5.30 6.79
C THR A 228 -9.92 -5.07 5.43
N ALA A 229 -10.01 -6.11 4.59
CA ALA A 229 -10.69 -6.05 3.29
C ALA A 229 -12.21 -5.92 3.47
N LEU A 230 -12.83 -6.71 4.36
CA LEU A 230 -14.26 -6.60 4.69
C LEU A 230 -14.60 -5.20 5.25
N ALA A 231 -13.75 -4.69 6.13
CA ALA A 231 -13.95 -3.36 6.71
C ALA A 231 -13.87 -2.24 5.65
N ARG A 232 -13.00 -2.38 4.64
CA ARG A 232 -12.94 -1.48 3.47
C ARG A 232 -14.20 -1.54 2.60
N LEU A 233 -14.88 -2.68 2.58
CA LEU A 233 -16.15 -2.87 1.88
C LEU A 233 -17.36 -2.38 2.69
N GLY A 234 -17.13 -1.88 3.91
CA GLY A 234 -18.18 -1.34 4.78
C GLY A 234 -18.74 -2.33 5.79
N ASP A 235 -18.14 -3.52 5.94
CA ASP A 235 -18.45 -4.46 7.03
C ASP A 235 -17.33 -4.40 8.10
N PRO A 236 -17.46 -3.55 9.14
CA PRO A 236 -16.44 -3.40 10.16
C PRO A 236 -16.40 -4.56 11.18
N GLN A 237 -17.48 -5.32 11.32
CA GLN A 237 -17.62 -6.30 12.41
C GLN A 237 -16.51 -7.37 12.40
N PRO A 238 -16.12 -7.96 11.26
CA PRO A 238 -15.00 -8.90 11.18
C PRO A 238 -13.67 -8.33 11.71
N LEU A 239 -13.44 -7.03 11.54
CA LEU A 239 -12.25 -6.37 12.06
C LEU A 239 -12.32 -6.19 13.56
N LEU A 240 -13.48 -5.83 14.10
CA LEU A 240 -13.69 -5.73 15.55
C LEU A 240 -13.52 -7.10 16.21
N ASP A 241 -14.12 -8.15 15.63
CA ASP A 241 -13.98 -9.54 16.11
C ASP A 241 -12.52 -10.00 16.07
N PHE A 242 -11.77 -9.66 15.01
CA PHE A 242 -10.35 -9.97 14.89
C PHE A 242 -9.51 -9.27 15.96
N ILE A 243 -9.77 -7.97 16.22
CA ILE A 243 -9.08 -7.22 17.27
C ILE A 243 -9.34 -7.85 18.64
N GLU A 244 -10.61 -8.18 18.93
CA GLU A 244 -10.99 -8.76 20.21
C GLU A 244 -10.43 -10.16 20.44
N ARG A 245 -10.47 -11.02 19.42
CA ARG A 245 -10.19 -12.45 19.60
C ARG A 245 -8.76 -12.85 19.28
N SER A 246 -8.13 -12.15 18.34
CA SER A 246 -6.88 -12.58 17.73
C SER A 246 -5.73 -11.60 17.94
N LEU A 247 -5.97 -10.47 18.60
CA LEU A 247 -4.96 -9.45 18.91
C LEU A 247 -4.89 -9.16 20.41
N ALA A 248 -6.00 -8.70 20.97
CA ALA A 248 -6.09 -8.22 22.32
C ALA A 248 -5.60 -9.22 23.37
N GLY A 249 -4.57 -8.84 24.14
CA GLY A 249 -4.08 -9.65 25.25
C GLY A 249 -3.31 -10.90 24.81
N ASP A 250 -2.88 -10.94 23.54
CA ASP A 250 -1.91 -11.93 23.03
C ASP A 250 -0.65 -11.20 22.58
N ASP A 251 0.40 -11.22 23.42
CA ASP A 251 1.68 -10.57 23.15
C ASP A 251 2.33 -10.99 21.81
N THR A 252 2.09 -12.23 21.35
CA THR A 252 2.64 -12.73 20.09
C THR A 252 1.91 -12.09 18.91
N ALA A 253 0.58 -12.02 19.00
CA ALA A 253 -0.23 -11.37 17.97
C ALA A 253 -0.02 -9.84 17.94
N GLU A 254 0.13 -9.20 19.10
CA GLU A 254 0.43 -7.77 19.18
C GLU A 254 1.79 -7.44 18.56
N ALA A 255 2.84 -8.20 18.90
CA ALA A 255 4.16 -8.06 18.26
C ALA A 255 4.08 -8.30 16.75
N ALA A 256 3.34 -9.31 16.30
CA ALA A 256 3.18 -9.60 14.89
C ALA A 256 2.44 -8.50 14.12
N ASN A 257 1.46 -7.86 14.74
CA ASN A 257 0.79 -6.70 14.17
C ASN A 257 1.73 -5.49 14.06
N LEU A 258 2.55 -5.23 15.08
CA LEU A 258 3.55 -4.17 15.05
C LEU A 258 4.60 -4.41 13.95
N ASN A 259 5.11 -5.64 13.83
CA ASN A 259 6.04 -6.03 12.76
C ASN A 259 5.42 -5.85 11.37
N TYR A 260 4.17 -6.28 11.18
CA TYR A 260 3.46 -6.05 9.91
C TYR A 260 3.29 -4.56 9.62
N TRP A 261 2.87 -3.76 10.60
CA TRP A 261 2.69 -2.32 10.39
C TRP A 261 4.01 -1.60 10.12
N ALA A 262 5.09 -2.01 10.78
CA ALA A 262 6.43 -1.52 10.53
C ALA A 262 6.87 -1.83 9.09
N TYR A 263 6.62 -3.04 8.60
CA TYR A 263 6.86 -3.38 7.20
C TYR A 263 5.98 -2.58 6.24
N TRP A 264 4.67 -2.59 6.49
CA TRP A 264 3.65 -1.94 5.66
C TRP A 264 3.92 -0.44 5.52
N LEU A 265 4.35 0.25 6.58
CA LEU A 265 4.63 1.68 6.62
C LEU A 265 6.10 2.04 6.30
N GLY A 266 6.94 1.07 5.91
CA GLY A 266 8.33 1.31 5.51
C GLY A 266 9.34 1.50 6.65
N GLY A 267 8.96 1.16 7.88
CA GLY A 267 9.88 1.03 9.03
C GLY A 267 10.84 -0.16 8.89
N VAL A 268 10.42 -1.24 8.23
CA VAL A 268 11.30 -2.33 7.75
C VAL A 268 11.57 -2.09 6.27
N ARG A 269 12.85 -1.97 5.88
CA ARG A 269 13.25 -1.68 4.48
C ARG A 269 13.56 -2.91 3.65
N LEU A 270 13.95 -4.00 4.30
CA LEU A 270 14.24 -5.25 3.60
C LEU A 270 12.92 -5.92 3.24
N PRO A 271 12.75 -6.33 1.98
CA PRO A 271 11.53 -7.01 1.59
C PRO A 271 11.37 -8.37 2.24
N GLN A 272 10.12 -8.77 2.44
CA GLN A 272 9.75 -10.00 3.13
C GLN A 272 9.15 -10.98 2.12
N ALA A 273 9.72 -12.18 2.03
CA ALA A 273 9.30 -13.19 1.05
C ALA A 273 7.96 -13.86 1.41
N ASP A 274 7.62 -13.92 2.69
CA ASP A 274 6.39 -14.52 3.21
C ASP A 274 5.94 -13.79 4.49
N ASP A 275 4.95 -14.34 5.19
CA ASP A 275 4.40 -13.79 6.44
C ASP A 275 5.15 -14.22 7.72
N GLY A 276 6.17 -15.04 7.59
CA GLY A 276 6.96 -15.57 8.71
C GLY A 276 7.63 -14.48 9.53
N PHE A 277 8.07 -13.39 8.89
CA PHE A 277 8.69 -12.23 9.54
C PHE A 277 7.80 -11.59 10.61
N MET A 278 6.48 -11.73 10.51
CA MET A 278 5.57 -11.16 11.48
C MET A 278 5.81 -11.78 12.87
N ARG A 279 6.20 -13.06 12.94
CA ARG A 279 6.45 -13.76 14.21
C ARG A 279 7.80 -13.44 14.83
N ASP A 280 8.68 -12.78 14.10
CA ASP A 280 10.05 -12.55 14.55
C ASP A 280 10.05 -11.56 15.72
N ARG A 281 10.18 -12.07 16.94
CA ARG A 281 10.27 -11.25 18.16
C ARG A 281 11.65 -10.62 18.32
N ASP A 282 12.64 -11.17 17.61
CA ASP A 282 13.99 -10.66 17.52
C ASP A 282 14.17 -9.81 16.28
N LEU A 283 13.07 -9.33 15.66
CA LEU A 283 13.08 -8.38 14.55
C LEU A 283 13.64 -7.03 15.03
N THR A 284 14.94 -7.02 15.33
CA THR A 284 15.74 -5.86 15.63
C THR A 284 15.97 -5.15 14.31
N GLY A 285 15.33 -3.99 14.09
CA GLY A 285 15.68 -3.22 12.90
C GLY A 285 14.66 -2.24 12.39
N TRP A 286 13.41 -2.27 12.87
CA TRP A 286 12.48 -1.18 12.56
C TRP A 286 12.46 -0.15 13.67
N ASP A 287 12.43 1.11 13.25
CA ASP A 287 12.46 2.28 14.14
C ASP A 287 11.04 2.57 14.68
N PRO A 288 10.81 2.47 16.01
CA PRO A 288 9.50 2.76 16.59
C PRO A 288 9.03 4.20 16.39
N VAL A 289 9.96 5.16 16.22
CA VAL A 289 9.61 6.55 15.90
C VAL A 289 9.04 6.65 14.48
N THR A 290 9.64 5.93 13.53
CA THR A 290 9.14 5.84 12.15
C THR A 290 7.76 5.18 12.10
N LEU A 291 7.53 4.12 12.87
CA LEU A 291 6.21 3.50 12.94
C LEU A 291 5.17 4.46 13.54
N LEU A 292 5.48 5.11 14.67
CA LEU A 292 4.58 6.10 15.29
C LEU A 292 4.22 7.22 14.29
N ARG A 293 5.21 7.74 13.57
CA ARG A 293 5.01 8.75 12.53
C ARG A 293 4.08 8.24 11.43
N GLY A 294 4.30 7.03 10.94
CA GLY A 294 3.47 6.40 9.90
C GLY A 294 2.02 6.20 10.35
N LEU A 295 1.81 5.75 11.59
CA LEU A 295 0.48 5.57 12.18
C LEU A 295 -0.24 6.91 12.39
N THR A 296 0.44 7.91 12.94
CA THR A 296 -0.12 9.27 13.12
C THR A 296 -0.59 9.84 11.78
N TYR A 297 0.23 9.75 10.73
CA TYR A 297 -0.15 10.26 9.42
C TYR A 297 -1.25 9.45 8.76
N GLY A 298 -1.28 8.13 8.95
CA GLY A 298 -2.30 7.23 8.40
C GLY A 298 -3.67 7.28 9.05
N LEU A 299 -3.76 7.71 10.32
CA LEU A 299 -4.95 7.58 11.18
C LEU A 299 -6.26 8.15 10.59
N HIS A 300 -6.20 9.23 9.80
CA HIS A 300 -7.39 9.85 9.18
C HIS A 300 -7.70 9.37 7.75
N TYR A 301 -6.80 8.63 7.11
CA TYR A 301 -6.94 8.22 5.70
C TYR A 301 -7.47 6.79 5.54
N ALA A 302 -8.00 6.20 6.61
CA ALA A 302 -8.33 4.78 6.69
C ALA A 302 -9.82 4.53 6.98
N PRO A 303 -10.75 4.90 6.09
CA PRO A 303 -12.16 4.58 6.28
C PRO A 303 -12.34 3.07 6.37
N GLY A 304 -12.99 2.63 7.45
CA GLY A 304 -13.31 1.23 7.73
C GLY A 304 -12.35 0.50 8.67
N TYR A 305 -11.12 0.97 8.89
CA TYR A 305 -10.15 0.25 9.75
C TYR A 305 -9.41 1.16 10.75
N VAL A 306 -10.07 2.25 11.14
CA VAL A 306 -9.61 3.16 12.21
C VAL A 306 -9.41 2.43 13.54
N ASP A 307 -10.25 1.44 13.85
CA ASP A 307 -10.13 0.65 15.08
C ASP A 307 -8.80 -0.14 15.13
N LEU A 308 -8.33 -0.64 13.98
CA LEU A 308 -7.02 -1.30 13.94
C LEU A 308 -5.88 -0.31 14.15
N TYR A 309 -5.99 0.93 13.66
CA TYR A 309 -5.01 1.98 13.96
C TYR A 309 -5.01 2.34 15.44
N ALA A 310 -6.20 2.50 16.05
CA ALA A 310 -6.35 2.80 17.47
C ALA A 310 -5.66 1.73 18.34
N HIS A 311 -5.99 0.46 18.11
CA HIS A 311 -5.39 -0.65 18.82
C HIS A 311 -3.87 -0.75 18.60
N THR A 312 -3.41 -0.55 17.37
CA THR A 312 -1.97 -0.58 17.05
C THR A 312 -1.20 0.56 17.73
N LEU A 313 -1.76 1.78 17.77
CA LEU A 313 -1.15 2.92 18.46
C LEU A 313 -1.05 2.67 19.97
N TRP A 314 -2.12 2.12 20.56
CA TRP A 314 -2.12 1.73 21.96
C TRP A 314 -1.06 0.66 22.25
N ALA A 315 -1.00 -0.41 21.47
CA ALA A 315 -0.01 -1.48 21.63
C ALA A 315 1.43 -0.94 21.48
N LEU A 316 1.68 -0.07 20.49
CA LEU A 316 2.98 0.55 20.28
C LEU A 316 3.44 1.38 21.48
N LEU A 317 2.55 2.20 22.05
CA LEU A 317 2.88 3.07 23.18
C LEU A 317 2.97 2.31 24.51
N THR A 318 2.23 1.20 24.64
CA THR A 318 2.41 0.26 25.74
C THR A 318 3.78 -0.42 25.68
N ALA A 319 4.18 -0.90 24.50
CA ALA A 319 5.46 -1.56 24.29
C ALA A 319 6.66 -0.60 24.35
N HIS A 320 6.47 0.66 23.95
CA HIS A 320 7.51 1.69 23.96
C HIS A 320 7.03 2.99 24.65
N PRO A 321 6.92 3.01 25.99
CA PRO A 321 6.41 4.16 26.74
C PRO A 321 7.25 5.43 26.60
N TRP A 322 8.48 5.30 26.11
CA TRP A 322 9.40 6.42 25.90
C TRP A 322 9.10 7.23 24.62
N LEU A 323 8.32 6.67 23.69
CA LEU A 323 8.08 7.27 22.38
C LEU A 323 7.54 8.71 22.40
N PRO A 324 6.63 9.10 23.32
CA PRO A 324 6.17 10.48 23.37
C PRO A 324 7.30 11.49 23.60
N GLN A 325 8.39 11.09 24.25
CA GLN A 325 9.53 11.99 24.48
C GLN A 325 10.44 12.13 23.24
N ALA A 326 10.28 11.28 22.23
CA ALA A 326 11.14 11.27 21.05
C ALA A 326 10.86 12.44 20.08
N SER A 327 9.62 12.98 20.07
CA SER A 327 9.25 14.12 19.22
C SER A 327 7.98 14.82 19.70
N GLY A 328 8.14 16.03 20.28
CA GLY A 328 7.00 16.83 20.74
C GLY A 328 6.06 17.28 19.61
N VAL A 329 6.58 17.51 18.40
CA VAL A 329 5.74 17.85 17.23
C VAL A 329 4.83 16.69 16.87
N LEU A 330 5.38 15.47 16.81
CA LEU A 330 4.61 14.27 16.46
C LEU A 330 3.55 13.95 17.52
N VAL A 331 3.87 14.15 18.81
CA VAL A 331 2.92 13.97 19.91
C VAL A 331 1.76 14.96 19.82
N ARG A 332 2.04 16.24 19.57
CA ARG A 332 0.98 17.24 19.41
C ARG A 332 0.06 16.92 18.23
N GLU A 333 0.64 16.59 17.07
CA GLU A 333 -0.13 16.18 15.90
C GLU A 333 -0.99 14.94 16.18
N LEU A 334 -0.43 13.93 16.86
CA LEU A 334 -1.20 12.74 17.24
C LEU A 334 -2.34 13.09 18.21
N GLY A 335 -2.07 13.92 19.21
CA GLY A 335 -3.07 14.39 20.19
C GLY A 335 -4.26 15.08 19.51
N GLU A 336 -4.01 16.03 18.59
CA GLU A 336 -5.06 16.71 17.83
C GLU A 336 -5.90 15.74 17.00
N ARG A 337 -5.26 14.76 16.36
CA ARG A 337 -5.95 13.75 15.54
C ARG A 337 -6.81 12.83 16.40
N ILE A 338 -6.30 12.38 17.55
CA ILE A 338 -7.04 11.56 18.50
C ILE A 338 -8.22 12.33 19.09
N GLY A 339 -8.03 13.60 19.49
CA GLY A 339 -9.12 14.44 20.00
C GLY A 339 -10.31 14.49 19.04
N ARG A 340 -10.05 14.74 17.74
CA ARG A 340 -11.10 14.72 16.71
C ARG A 340 -11.81 13.37 16.57
N LEU A 341 -11.10 12.25 16.75
CA LEU A 341 -11.72 10.92 16.70
C LEU A 341 -12.57 10.63 17.93
N LEU A 342 -12.12 11.06 19.11
CA LEU A 342 -12.85 10.92 20.37
C LEU A 342 -14.14 11.76 20.37
N ASP A 343 -14.14 12.93 19.74
CA ASP A 343 -15.35 13.75 19.60
C ASP A 343 -16.37 13.13 18.60
N GLY A 344 -15.90 12.28 17.69
CA GLY A 344 -16.72 11.58 16.71
C GLY A 344 -17.42 10.33 17.25
N ARG A 345 -18.31 9.75 16.44
CA ARG A 345 -18.99 8.46 16.71
C ARG A 345 -18.50 7.29 15.85
N GLY A 346 -17.42 7.48 15.09
CA GLY A 346 -16.95 6.53 14.07
C GLY A 346 -15.96 5.46 14.55
N ILE A 347 -15.80 5.28 15.87
CA ILE A 347 -14.89 4.30 16.47
C ILE A 347 -15.65 3.43 17.47
N SER A 348 -15.22 2.17 17.64
CA SER A 348 -15.79 1.28 18.65
C SER A 348 -15.53 1.76 20.09
N GLU A 349 -16.29 1.25 21.04
CA GLU A 349 -16.09 1.55 22.47
C GLU A 349 -14.69 1.17 22.95
N ARG A 350 -14.17 0.03 22.46
CA ARG A 350 -12.81 -0.42 22.75
C ARG A 350 -11.78 0.59 22.25
N SER A 351 -11.85 0.96 20.96
CA SER A 351 -10.93 1.93 20.38
C SER A 351 -11.02 3.29 21.09
N ARG A 352 -12.22 3.68 21.54
CA ARG A 352 -12.39 4.88 22.36
C ARG A 352 -11.65 4.78 23.69
N HIS A 353 -11.73 3.63 24.37
CA HIS A 353 -10.98 3.39 25.61
C HIS A 353 -9.47 3.42 25.38
N GLU A 354 -8.98 2.68 24.38
CA GLU A 354 -7.56 2.62 24.01
C GLU A 354 -7.02 4.00 23.60
N LEU A 355 -7.75 4.75 22.76
CA LEU A 355 -7.37 6.11 22.38
C LEU A 355 -7.44 7.11 23.54
N SER A 356 -8.36 6.93 24.48
CA SER A 356 -8.41 7.77 25.68
C SER A 356 -7.19 7.55 26.56
N ALA A 357 -6.75 6.30 26.73
CA ALA A 357 -5.52 5.95 27.43
C ALA A 357 -4.28 6.55 26.73
N VAL A 358 -4.20 6.43 25.40
CA VAL A 358 -3.14 7.06 24.61
C VAL A 358 -3.16 8.58 24.79
N HIS A 359 -4.31 9.22 24.62
CA HIS A 359 -4.45 10.68 24.73
C HIS A 359 -4.04 11.19 26.12
N TYR A 360 -4.36 10.45 27.17
CA TYR A 360 -3.91 10.73 28.53
C TYR A 360 -2.37 10.71 28.63
N VAL A 361 -1.73 9.64 28.16
CA VAL A 361 -0.25 9.50 28.16
C VAL A 361 0.43 10.62 27.37
N LEU A 362 -0.17 11.07 26.27
CA LEU A 362 0.37 12.17 25.47
C LEU A 362 0.30 13.52 26.21
N ARG A 363 -0.74 13.76 27.01
CA ARG A 363 -0.93 15.01 27.77
C ARG A 363 -0.03 15.12 29.00
N ASP A 364 0.20 14.00 29.69
CA ASP A 364 1.06 13.98 30.89
C ASP A 364 2.55 14.16 30.59
N ARG A 365 2.95 14.06 29.31
CA ARG A 365 4.35 14.07 28.87
C ARG A 365 4.71 15.20 27.90
N THR A 366 3.78 16.12 27.65
CA THR A 366 3.98 17.43 26.99
C THR A 366 3.94 18.53 28.03
#